data_AF-A0A7X6F521-F1
#
_entry.id   AF-A0A7X6F521-F1
#
_cell.length_a   1.000
_cell.length_b   1.000
_cell.length_c   1.000
_cell.angle_alpha   90.00
_cell.angle_beta   90.00
_cell.angle_gamma   90.00
#
_symmetry.space_group_name_H-M   'P 1'
#
loop_
_entity.id
_entity.type
_entity.pdbx_description
1 polymer ?
#
loop_
_entity_poly.entity_id
_entity_poly.type
_entity_poly.pdbx_seq_one_letter_code
_entity_poly.pdbx_strand_id
1 'polypeptide(L)'
;MMLKAIIAVAIVALAPALAFASPSCTKEPKSKWMSEEAMKAKIDALGYKVKTFEITGNCYEIYGKDKDGKRAEVYFNPVSGDIVQKDD
;
A
#
# COMPACT_ATOMS: atom_id res chain seq x y z
N MET A 1 33.72 -24.06 47.24
CA MET A 1 32.25 -23.86 47.31
C MET A 1 31.83 -23.17 46.02
N MET A 2 30.93 -23.80 45.28
CA MET A 2 30.53 -23.44 43.92
C MET A 2 29.77 -22.10 43.89
N LEU A 3 30.27 -21.11 43.15
CA LEU A 3 29.46 -19.96 42.72
C LEU A 3 28.46 -20.47 41.67
N LYS A 4 27.20 -20.59 42.07
CA LYS A 4 26.09 -20.92 41.17
C LYS A 4 25.88 -19.75 40.21
N ALA A 5 26.30 -19.91 38.96
CA ALA A 5 26.00 -18.97 37.89
C ALA A 5 24.47 -18.97 37.64
N ILE A 6 23.82 -17.87 38.00
CA ILE A 6 22.40 -17.64 37.72
C ILE A 6 22.30 -17.32 36.22
N ILE A 7 21.82 -18.28 35.43
CA ILE A 7 21.48 -18.07 34.02
C ILE A 7 20.21 -17.22 34.00
N ALA A 8 20.35 -15.93 33.73
CA ALA A 8 19.23 -15.04 33.44
C ALA A 8 18.69 -15.40 32.05
N VAL A 9 17.54 -16.07 32.00
CA VAL A 9 16.79 -16.31 30.76
C VAL A 9 16.16 -14.98 30.34
N ALA A 10 16.76 -14.33 29.34
CA ALA A 10 16.15 -13.18 28.67
C ALA A 10 14.99 -13.67 27.81
N ILE A 11 13.76 -13.46 28.28
CA ILE A 11 12.54 -13.66 27.48
C ILE A 11 12.48 -12.52 26.47
N VAL A 12 12.90 -12.80 25.23
CA VAL A 12 12.62 -11.89 24.10
C VAL A 12 11.13 -12.00 23.83
N ALA A 13 10.36 -10.99 24.26
CA ALA A 13 8.97 -10.86 23.88
C ALA A 13 8.91 -10.59 22.36
N LEU A 14 8.55 -11.59 21.57
CA LEU A 14 8.16 -11.38 20.17
C LEU A 14 6.82 -10.63 20.17
N ALA A 15 6.87 -9.31 20.04
CA ALA A 15 5.69 -8.56 19.66
C ALA A 15 5.31 -8.95 18.22
N PRO A 16 4.03 -9.29 17.94
CA PRO A 16 3.60 -9.53 16.57
C PRO A 16 3.82 -8.26 15.75
N ALA A 17 4.57 -8.37 14.66
CA ALA A 17 4.63 -7.32 13.66
C ALA A 17 3.22 -7.16 13.07
N LEU A 18 2.65 -5.97 13.19
CA LEU A 18 1.38 -5.64 12.54
C LEU A 18 1.64 -5.61 11.03
N ALA A 19 1.28 -6.68 10.32
CA ALA A 19 1.20 -6.65 8.86
C ALA A 19 -0.07 -5.88 8.47
N PHE A 20 0.07 -4.68 7.93
CA PHE A 20 -1.05 -3.94 7.37
C PHE A 20 -1.46 -4.58 6.05
N ALA A 21 -2.71 -5.03 5.97
CA ALA A 21 -3.28 -5.53 4.72
C ALA A 21 -3.67 -4.34 3.84
N SER A 22 -3.44 -4.46 2.52
CA SER A 22 -3.90 -3.50 1.52
C SER A 22 -5.44 -3.36 1.55
N PRO A 23 -5.99 -2.20 1.16
CA PRO A 23 -7.42 -1.95 1.21
C PRO A 23 -8.20 -2.79 0.20
N SER A 24 -9.51 -2.90 0.40
CA SER A 24 -10.43 -3.51 -0.58
C SER A 24 -11.07 -2.42 -1.44
N CYS A 25 -10.72 -2.34 -2.72
CA CYS A 25 -11.17 -1.24 -3.58
C CYS A 25 -12.47 -1.52 -4.36
N THR A 26 -12.72 -2.75 -4.83
CA THR A 26 -13.96 -3.08 -5.57
C THR A 26 -14.33 -4.56 -5.51
N LYS A 27 -15.62 -4.88 -5.61
CA LYS A 27 -16.12 -6.25 -5.79
C LYS A 27 -16.42 -6.60 -7.25
N GLU A 28 -16.28 -5.62 -8.15
CA GLU A 28 -16.62 -5.78 -9.56
C GLU A 28 -15.56 -6.61 -10.31
N PRO A 29 -15.97 -7.39 -11.33
CA PRO A 29 -15.05 -8.18 -12.12
C PRO A 29 -14.10 -7.28 -12.93
N LYS A 30 -12.90 -7.79 -13.22
CA LYS A 30 -11.86 -7.08 -13.98
C LYS A 30 -12.33 -6.56 -15.35
N SER A 31 -13.34 -7.18 -15.96
CA SER A 31 -13.94 -6.70 -17.22
C SER A 31 -14.63 -5.33 -17.12
N LYS A 32 -14.95 -4.86 -15.91
CA LYS A 32 -15.48 -3.52 -15.66
C LYS A 32 -14.41 -2.51 -15.27
N TRP A 33 -13.16 -2.94 -15.12
CA TRP A 33 -12.08 -2.04 -14.74
C TRP A 33 -11.70 -1.17 -15.94
N MET A 34 -11.30 0.06 -15.64
CA MET A 34 -10.62 0.91 -16.61
C MET A 34 -9.34 0.21 -17.08
N SER A 35 -8.88 0.49 -18.30
CA SER A 35 -7.56 0.04 -18.70
C SER A 35 -6.48 0.74 -17.86
N GLU A 36 -5.30 0.13 -17.75
CA GLU A 36 -4.20 0.74 -17.02
C GLU A 36 -3.80 2.10 -17.62
N GLU A 37 -3.88 2.25 -18.94
CA GLU A 37 -3.56 3.51 -19.62
C GLU A 37 -4.57 4.60 -19.26
N ALA A 38 -5.87 4.27 -19.29
CA ALA A 38 -6.92 5.21 -18.91
C ALA A 38 -6.77 5.63 -17.43
N MET A 39 -6.37 4.69 -16.58
CA MET A 39 -6.13 4.96 -15.17
C MET A 39 -4.89 5.84 -14.96
N LYS A 40 -3.76 5.53 -15.60
CA LYS A 40 -2.54 6.34 -15.54
C LYS A 40 -2.79 7.77 -16.01
N ALA A 41 -3.53 7.95 -17.10
CA ALA A 41 -3.92 9.28 -17.59
C ALA A 41 -4.77 10.05 -16.56
N LYS A 42 -5.71 9.39 -15.89
CA LYS A 42 -6.50 10.01 -14.80
C LYS A 42 -5.62 10.39 -13.62
N ILE A 43 -4.70 9.52 -13.21
CA ILE A 43 -3.77 9.77 -12.09
C ILE A 43 -2.83 10.94 -12.41
N ASP A 44 -2.32 11.02 -13.64
CA ASP A 44 -1.50 12.15 -14.09
C ASP A 44 -2.31 13.47 -14.07
N ALA A 45 -3.58 13.43 -14.48
CA ALA A 45 -4.47 14.59 -14.43
C ALA A 45 -4.78 15.05 -12.98
N LEU A 46 -4.72 14.14 -12.01
CA LEU A 46 -4.80 14.47 -10.57
C LEU A 46 -3.51 15.08 -10.02
N GLY A 47 -2.45 15.18 -10.84
CA GLY A 47 -1.20 15.85 -10.50
C GLY A 47 -0.16 14.94 -9.85
N TYR A 48 -0.37 13.62 -9.85
CA TYR A 48 0.64 12.69 -9.37
C TYR A 48 1.76 12.50 -10.40
N LYS A 49 2.96 12.23 -9.91
CA LYS A 49 4.11 11.77 -10.69
C LYS A 49 4.35 10.31 -10.36
N VAL A 50 3.77 9.43 -11.18
CA VAL A 50 3.83 7.98 -10.99
C VAL A 50 5.24 7.47 -11.28
N LYS A 51 5.82 6.76 -10.32
CA LYS A 51 7.07 6.00 -10.49
C LYS A 51 6.77 4.53 -10.75
N THR A 52 5.80 3.99 -10.03
CA THR A 52 5.34 2.60 -10.16
C THR A 52 3.82 2.56 -10.19
N PHE A 53 3.27 1.69 -11.03
CA PHE A 53 1.84 1.40 -11.11
C PHE A 53 1.67 -0.11 -11.03
N GLU A 54 0.85 -0.57 -10.10
CA GLU A 54 0.70 -1.99 -9.76
C GLU A 54 -0.78 -2.35 -9.57
N ILE A 55 -1.08 -3.65 -9.64
CA ILE A 55 -2.38 -4.19 -9.26
C ILE A 55 -2.22 -4.92 -7.94
N THR A 56 -2.74 -4.35 -6.87
CA THR A 56 -2.68 -4.94 -5.53
C THR A 56 -4.07 -5.35 -5.09
N GLY A 57 -4.29 -6.67 -4.99
CA GLY A 57 -5.60 -7.25 -4.74
C GLY A 57 -6.62 -6.84 -5.80
N ASN A 58 -7.60 -6.03 -5.40
CA ASN A 58 -8.68 -5.51 -6.23
C ASN A 58 -8.53 -3.99 -6.51
N CYS A 59 -7.32 -3.44 -6.34
CA CYS A 59 -7.00 -2.03 -6.51
C CYS A 59 -6.03 -1.80 -7.67
N TYR A 60 -6.06 -0.58 -8.22
CA TYR A 60 -4.88 -0.02 -8.84
C TYR A 60 -4.09 0.77 -7.81
N GLU A 61 -2.78 0.57 -7.76
CA GLU A 61 -1.89 1.20 -6.79
C GLU A 61 -0.80 1.98 -7.51
N ILE A 62 -0.45 3.15 -7.00
CA ILE A 62 0.74 3.87 -7.45
C ILE A 62 1.67 4.20 -6.31
N TYR A 63 2.96 4.15 -6.63
CA TYR A 63 4.03 4.77 -5.86
C TYR A 63 4.59 5.93 -6.66
N GLY A 64 4.76 7.09 -6.03
CA GLY A 64 5.25 8.26 -6.74
C GLY A 64 5.38 9.50 -5.86
N LYS A 65 5.06 10.64 -6.46
CA LYS A 65 4.92 11.90 -5.76
C LYS A 65 3.57 12.54 -6.03
N ASP A 66 3.02 13.24 -5.06
CA ASP A 66 1.84 14.08 -5.26
C ASP A 66 2.22 15.46 -5.86
N LYS A 67 1.19 16.30 -6.06
CA LYS A 67 1.34 17.66 -6.59
C LYS A 67 2.26 18.57 -5.78
N ASP A 68 2.44 18.28 -4.49
CA ASP A 68 3.29 19.04 -3.58
C ASP A 68 4.72 18.46 -3.53
N GLY A 69 4.99 17.42 -4.34
CA GLY A 69 6.29 16.75 -4.43
C GLY A 69 6.56 15.78 -3.28
N LYS A 70 5.57 15.53 -2.42
CA LYS A 70 5.67 14.55 -1.32
C LYS A 70 5.53 13.14 -1.86
N ARG A 71 6.14 12.17 -1.18
CA ARG A 71 5.94 10.75 -1.49
C ARG A 71 4.45 10.42 -1.33
N ALA A 72 3.99 9.50 -2.16
CA ALA A 72 2.61 9.04 -2.11
C ALA A 72 2.55 7.57 -2.53
N GLU A 73 1.88 6.77 -1.71
CA GLU A 73 1.33 5.46 -2.02
C GLU A 73 -0.19 5.62 -2.08
N VAL A 74 -0.81 5.34 -3.22
CA VAL A 74 -2.24 5.61 -3.41
C VAL A 74 -2.93 4.42 -4.05
N TYR A 75 -3.97 3.94 -3.38
CA TYR A 75 -4.85 2.89 -3.84
C TYR A 75 -6.11 3.50 -4.43
N PHE A 76 -6.47 3.05 -5.61
CA PHE A 76 -7.63 3.53 -6.34
C PHE A 76 -8.60 2.39 -6.66
N ASN A 77 -9.89 2.74 -6.68
CA ASN A 77 -10.93 1.91 -7.26
C ASN A 77 -10.72 1.82 -8.78
N PRO A 78 -10.51 0.62 -9.35
CA PRO A 78 -10.20 0.48 -10.77
C PRO A 78 -11.42 0.67 -11.69
N VAL A 79 -12.63 0.74 -11.14
CA VAL A 79 -13.87 0.98 -11.91
C VAL A 79 -14.18 2.48 -11.97
N SER A 80 -14.15 3.17 -10.83
CA SER A 80 -14.47 4.60 -10.77
C SER A 80 -13.26 5.51 -10.92
N GLY A 81 -12.06 5.01 -10.61
CA GLY A 81 -10.82 5.78 -10.52
C GLY A 81 -10.75 6.67 -9.28
N ASP A 82 -11.58 6.43 -8.27
CA ASP A 82 -11.56 7.19 -7.02
C ASP A 82 -10.46 6.69 -6.07
N ILE A 83 -9.89 7.60 -5.28
CA ILE A 83 -8.92 7.25 -4.24
C ILE A 83 -9.66 6.52 -3.11
N VAL A 84 -9.18 5.34 -2.76
CA VAL A 84 -9.68 4.51 -1.65
C VAL A 84 -8.82 4.72 -0.42
N GLN A 85 -7.50 4.78 -0.59
CA GLN A 85 -6.54 5.08 0.47
C GLN A 85 -5.36 5.85 -0.10
N LYS A 86 -4.79 6.76 0.70
CA LYS A 86 -3.53 7.44 0.43
C LYS A 86 -2.66 7.38 1.68
N ASP A 87 -1.43 6.94 1.50
CA ASP A 87 -0.36 7.00 2.48
C ASP A 87 0.82 7.85 1.91
N ASP A 88 1.67 8.38 2.80
CA ASP A 88 2.77 9.30 2.49
C ASP A 88 4.14 8.57 2.38
#